data_AF-A0A3A4YSS0-F1
#
_entry.id   AF-A0A3A4YSS0-F1
#
_cell.length_a   1.000
_cell.length_b   1.000
_cell.length_c   1.000
_cell.angle_alpha   90.00
_cell.angle_beta   90.00
_cell.angle_gamma   90.00
#
_symmetry.space_group_name_H-M   'P 1'
#
loop_
_entity.id
_entity.type
_entity.pdbx_description
1 polymer ?
#
loop_
_entity_poly.entity_id
_entity_poly.type
_entity_poly.pdbx_seq_one_letter_code
_entity_poly.pdbx_strand_id
1 'polypeptide(L)' 'MDLFRKIGIGIVMIVPGFVFGGLLWSFSHSWLAILGLEIAMVILLWAILSGKFGGQEGHEAAHH' A
#
# COMPACT_ATOMS: atom_id res chain seq x y z
N MET A 1 4.26 -1.08 -14.29
CA MET A 1 2.84 -1.00 -13.90
C MET A 1 2.24 0.26 -14.48
N ASP A 2 1.11 0.14 -15.18
CA ASP A 2 0.41 1.29 -15.76
C ASP A 2 0.10 2.33 -14.70
N LEU A 3 0.22 3.61 -15.07
CA LEU A 3 -0.01 4.73 -14.16
C LEU A 3 -1.40 4.65 -13.51
N PHE A 4 -2.42 4.24 -14.27
CA PHE A 4 -3.77 4.02 -13.78
C PHE A 4 -3.85 2.92 -12.72
N ARG A 5 -3.11 1.82 -12.88
CA ARG A 5 -3.07 0.73 -11.90
C ARG A 5 -2.38 1.17 -10.61
N LYS A 6 -1.30 1.95 -10.73
CA LYS A 6 -0.58 2.53 -9.58
C LYS A 6 -1.46 3.50 -8.79
N ILE A 7 -2.22 4.34 -9.46
CA ILE A 7 -3.20 5.26 -8.84
C ILE A 7 -4.33 4.47 -8.18
N GLY A 8 -4.88 3.45 -8.87
CA GLY A 8 -5.93 2.59 -8.32
C GLY A 8 -5.50 1.89 -7.03
N ILE A 9 -4.28 1.33 -6.99
CA ILE A 9 -3.71 0.71 -5.78
C ILE A 9 -3.57 1.75 -4.67
N GLY A 10 -3.06 2.95 -4.98
CA GLY A 10 -2.93 4.02 -4.01
C GLY A 10 -4.26 4.40 -3.35
N ILE A 11 -5.33 4.54 -4.14
CA ILE A 11 -6.67 4.87 -3.64
C ILE A 11 -7.23 3.74 -2.78
N VAL A 12 -7.11 2.48 -3.22
CA VAL A 12 -7.61 1.33 -2.45
C VAL A 12 -6.88 1.18 -1.12
N MET A 13 -5.58 1.51 -1.07
CA MET A 13 -4.76 1.43 0.15
C MET A 13 -5.12 2.48 1.21
N ILE A 14 -5.92 3.49 0.88
CA ILE A 14 -6.45 4.45 1.85
C ILE A 14 -7.37 3.74 2.86
N VAL A 15 -8.20 2.80 2.40
CA VAL A 15 -9.16 2.07 3.24
C VAL A 15 -8.47 1.32 4.38
N PRO A 16 -7.51 0.40 4.12
CA PRO A 16 -6.81 -0.29 5.20
C PRO A 16 -6.02 0.68 6.08
N GLY A 17 -5.48 1.79 5.55
CA GLY A 17 -4.80 2.82 6.35
C GLY A 17 -5.73 3.38 7.44
N PHE A 18 -6.92 3.84 7.05
CA PHE A 18 -7.90 4.35 8.01
C PHE A 18 -8.44 3.27 8.96
N VAL A 19 -8.67 2.05 8.47
CA VAL A 19 -9.16 0.94 9.32
C VAL A 19 -8.13 0.57 10.39
N PHE A 20 -6.87 0.35 10.01
CA PHE A 20 -5.81 0.05 10.98
C PHE A 20 -5.53 1.23 11.90
N GLY A 21 -5.58 2.47 11.39
CA GLY A 21 -5.39 3.68 12.19
C GLY A 21 -6.48 3.83 13.26
N GLY A 22 -7.75 3.67 12.87
CA GLY A 22 -8.89 3.72 13.79
C GLY A 22 -8.86 2.58 14.82
N LEU A 23 -8.47 1.38 14.40
CA LEU A 23 -8.29 0.25 15.30
C LEU A 23 -7.20 0.55 16.33
N LEU A 24 -6.02 0.99 15.88
CA LEU A 24 -4.88 1.29 16.74
C LEU A 24 -5.16 2.45 17.70
N TRP A 25 -5.92 3.46 17.25
CA TRP A 25 -6.42 4.52 18.11
C TRP A 25 -7.32 3.98 19.22
N SER A 26 -8.28 3.12 18.87
CA SER A 26 -9.19 2.52 19.86
C SER A 26 -8.46 1.75 20.96
N PHE A 27 -7.31 1.13 20.65
CA PHE A 27 -6.52 0.39 21.63
C PHE A 27 -5.59 1.27 22.47
N SER A 28 -4.84 2.17 21.82
CA SER A 28 -3.74 2.88 22.47
C SER A 28 -4.05 4.33 22.82
N HIS A 29 -5.00 4.96 22.13
CA HIS A 29 -5.25 6.42 22.13
C HIS A 29 -3.94 7.25 21.99
N SER A 30 -2.89 6.64 21.42
CA SER A 30 -1.57 7.25 21.31
C SER A 30 -1.36 7.76 19.90
N TRP A 31 -1.12 9.06 19.79
CA TRP A 31 -0.89 9.71 18.51
C TRP A 31 0.41 9.23 17.84
N LEU A 32 1.44 8.90 18.64
CA LEU A 32 2.69 8.32 18.13
C LEU A 32 2.49 6.92 17.55
N ALA A 33 1.57 6.13 18.11
CA ALA A 33 1.26 4.81 17.58
C ALA A 33 0.62 4.90 16.19
N ILE A 34 -0.34 5.82 16.02
CA ILE A 34 -0.92 6.12 14.69
C ILE A 34 0.16 6.54 13.71
N LEU A 35 1.04 7.47 14.10
CA LEU A 35 2.10 7.96 13.22
C LEU A 35 3.04 6.83 12.78
N GLY A 36 3.41 5.91 13.68
CA GLY A 36 4.22 4.74 13.35
C GLY A 36 3.52 3.79 12.37
N LEU A 37 2.21 3.59 12.54
CA LEU A 37 1.40 2.77 11.64
C LEU A 37 1.28 3.41 10.24
N GLU A 38 1.05 4.71 10.15
CA GLU A 38 0.99 5.43 8.86
C GLU A 38 2.31 5.27 8.08
N ILE A 39 3.45 5.40 8.76
CA ILE A 39 4.77 5.14 8.15
C ILE A 39 4.86 3.69 7.64
N ALA A 40 4.41 2.71 8.43
CA ALA A 40 4.39 1.32 8.02
C ALA A 40 3.49 1.08 6.78
N MET A 41 2.34 1.74 6.70
CA MET A 41 1.41 1.67 5.56
C MET A 41 2.01 2.28 4.29
N VAL A 42 2.76 3.38 4.40
CA VAL A 42 3.49 3.98 3.26
C VAL A 42 4.59 3.04 2.77
N ILE A 43 5.35 2.42 3.67
CA ILE A 43 6.38 1.44 3.32
C ILE A 43 5.73 0.21 2.63
N LEU A 44 4.58 -0.25 3.15
CA LEU A 44 3.84 -1.35 2.55
C LEU A 44 3.35 -1.02 1.14
N LEU A 45 2.76 0.16 0.95
CA LEU A 45 2.39 0.67 -0.37
C LEU A 45 3.62 0.70 -1.29
N TRP A 46 4.76 1.22 -0.83
CA TRP A 46 5.99 1.24 -1.61
C TRP A 46 6.45 -0.18 -1.98
N ALA A 47 6.39 -1.14 -1.07
CA ALA A 47 6.73 -2.54 -1.33
C ALA A 47 5.80 -3.22 -2.35
N ILE A 48 4.50 -2.90 -2.31
CA ILE A 48 3.51 -3.36 -3.30
C ILE A 48 3.84 -2.75 -4.68
N LEU A 49 4.14 -1.46 -4.70
CA LEU A 49 4.49 -0.73 -5.93
C LEU A 49 5.84 -1.15 -6.52
N SER A 50 6.80 -1.57 -5.69
CA SER A 50 8.08 -2.15 -6.11
C SER A 50 7.93 -3.57 -6.67
N GLY A 51 6.72 -4.13 -6.72
CA GLY A 51 6.45 -5.44 -7.31
C GLY A 51 6.88 -6.62 -6.44
N LYS A 52 7.30 -6.39 -5.18
CA LYS A 52 7.72 -7.47 -4.27
C LYS A 52 6.58 -8.46 -3.94
N PHE A 53 5.33 -8.03 -4.15
CA PHE A 53 4.11 -8.82 -3.97
C PHE A 53 3.23 -8.87 -5.24
N GLY A 54 3.67 -8.25 -6.34
CA GLY A 54 2.93 -8.18 -7.60
C GLY A 54 3.64 -9.04 -8.64
N GLY A 55 3.10 -10.22 -8.88
CA GLY A 55 3.54 -11.13 -9.93
C GLY A 55 3.71 -10.44 -11.29
N GLN A 56 4.63 -11.03 -12.03
CA GLN A 56 5.05 -10.73 -13.40
C GLN A 56 3.87 -10.39 -14.34
N GLU A 57 3.90 -9.19 -14.93
CA GLU A 57 3.26 -8.88 -16.21
C GLU A 57 4.18 -7.83 -16.90
N GLY A 58 4.91 -8.12 -17.97
CA GLY A 58 5.07 -9.35 -18.72
C GLY A 58 6.49 -9.49 -19.28
N HIS A 59 7.02 -10.70 -19.18
CA HIS A 59 7.82 -11.27 -20.26
C HIS A 59 6.85 -11.69 -21.38
N GLU A 60 7.29 -11.69 -22.64
CA GLU A 60 6.54 -12.16 -23.83
C GLU A 60 5.55 -11.21 -24.52
N ALA A 61 6.02 -10.03 -24.93
CA ALA A 61 5.55 -9.47 -26.21
C ALA A 61 6.70 -8.81 -27.01
N ALA A 62 7.91 -9.36 -26.88
CA ALA A 62 8.96 -9.20 -27.86
C ALA A 62 8.93 -10.43 -28.78
N HIS A 63 9.00 -10.20 -30.09
CA HIS A 63 9.05 -11.17 -31.19
C HIS A 63 7.72 -11.84 -31.59
N HIS A 64 6.99 -11.24 -32.53
CA HIS A 64 6.88 -11.72 -33.92
C HIS A 64 6.21 -10.68 -34.82
#